data_AF-A0A091T7C8-F1
#
_entry.id   AF-A0A091T7C8-F1
#
_cell.length_a   1.000
_cell.length_b   1.000
_cell.length_c   1.000
_cell.angle_alpha   90.00
_cell.angle_beta   90.00
_cell.angle_gamma   90.00
#
_symmetry.space_group_name_H-M   'P 1'
#
loop_
_entity.id
_entity.type
_entity.pdbx_description
1 polymer ?
#
loop_
_entity_poly.entity_id
_entity_poly.type
_entity_poly.pdbx_seq_one_letter_code
_entity_poly.pdbx_strand_id
1 'polypeptide(L)'
;VFSKIFSHEALESYLPKIQLVIKDTLRAWSSNPESINVYHETQKLTFRMAIRVLLGFRIPDEELSRLFEVYQQFVENVFSLPMDLPFSGYRRGIRARETLQKGLEKAIQEKLQNTQGKDYADALDILIESGKEHGKELTMQELKDGTLELIFAAYATTASASTSLIMQLLKHPRVLEKLREELRSKGILHNGCICLHYLDCVIKEVLRLFTPISGGYRTVLQTFELD
;
A
#
# COMPACT_ATOMS: atom_id res chain seq x y z
N VAL A 1 -1.04 -4.40 17.97
CA VAL A 1 -0.73 -5.15 16.73
C VAL A 1 -0.28 -4.21 15.62
N PHE A 2 -1.14 -3.35 15.05
CA PHE A 2 -0.75 -2.45 13.95
C PHE A 2 0.37 -1.44 14.29
N SER A 3 0.47 -0.98 15.54
CA SER A 3 1.59 -0.11 15.95
C SER A 3 2.97 -0.77 15.86
N LYS A 4 3.06 -2.10 16.00
CA LYS A 4 4.33 -2.85 15.83
C LYS A 4 4.72 -2.97 14.36
N ILE A 5 3.73 -3.16 13.47
CA ILE A 5 3.90 -3.31 12.02
C ILE A 5 4.50 -2.03 11.39
N PHE A 6 4.19 -0.88 11.96
CA PHE A 6 4.67 0.43 11.48
C PHE A 6 5.63 1.10 12.46
N SER A 7 6.35 0.31 13.26
CA SER A 7 7.42 0.83 14.12
C SER A 7 8.60 1.31 13.27
N HIS A 8 9.47 2.15 13.84
CA HIS A 8 10.65 2.65 13.14
C HIS A 8 11.53 1.50 12.62
N GLU A 9 11.78 0.51 13.47
CA GLU A 9 12.58 -0.69 13.15
C GLU A 9 11.94 -1.53 12.04
N ALA A 10 10.61 -1.72 12.06
CA ALA A 10 9.90 -2.41 10.99
C ALA A 10 10.03 -1.67 9.66
N LEU A 11 9.84 -0.34 9.66
CA LEU A 11 9.96 0.48 8.45
C LEU A 11 11.38 0.48 7.86
N GLU A 12 12.42 0.51 8.71
CA GLU A 12 13.81 0.37 8.26
C GLU A 12 14.05 -0.99 7.58
N SER A 13 13.48 -2.06 8.13
CA SER A 13 13.57 -3.40 7.53
C SER A 13 12.87 -3.50 6.16
N TYR A 14 11.82 -2.70 5.92
CA TYR A 14 11.06 -2.69 4.66
C TYR A 14 11.81 -1.95 3.55
N LEU A 15 12.64 -0.97 3.92
CA LEU A 15 13.20 0.00 2.99
C LEU A 15 14.02 -0.62 1.85
N PRO A 16 14.91 -1.62 2.05
CA PRO A 16 15.63 -2.25 0.95
C PRO A 16 14.70 -2.85 -0.11
N LYS A 17 13.61 -3.48 0.33
CA LYS A 17 12.61 -4.07 -0.58
C LYS A 17 11.74 -3.04 -1.26
N ILE A 18 11.35 -1.97 -0.56
CA ILE A 18 10.66 -0.83 -1.17
C ILE A 18 11.53 -0.25 -2.29
N GLN A 19 12.81 -0.02 -2.03
CA GLN A 19 13.74 0.49 -3.03
C GLN A 19 13.88 -0.45 -4.23
N LEU A 20 13.95 -1.76 -4.00
CA LEU A 20 14.03 -2.74 -5.08
C LEU A 20 12.80 -2.68 -5.99
N VAL A 21 11.59 -2.74 -5.41
CA VAL A 21 10.34 -2.68 -6.17
C VAL A 21 10.21 -1.37 -6.95
N ILE A 22 10.53 -0.23 -6.31
CA ILE A 22 10.51 1.09 -6.97
C ILE A 22 11.52 1.14 -8.13
N LYS A 23 12.75 0.66 -7.94
CA LYS A 23 13.78 0.66 -8.99
C LYS A 23 13.36 -0.17 -10.19
N ASP A 24 12.79 -1.35 -9.98
CA ASP A 24 12.33 -2.22 -11.06
C ASP A 24 11.16 -1.59 -11.82
N THR A 25 10.20 -0.99 -11.11
CA THR A 25 9.10 -0.26 -11.73
C THR A 25 9.58 0.95 -12.53
N LEU A 26 10.49 1.77 -11.98
CA LEU A 26 11.05 2.92 -12.69
C LEU A 26 11.86 2.49 -13.93
N ARG A 27 12.57 1.35 -13.86
CA ARG A 27 13.26 0.79 -15.01
C ARG A 27 12.26 0.43 -16.11
N ALA A 28 11.18 -0.26 -15.77
CA ALA A 28 10.12 -0.61 -16.72
C ALA A 28 9.47 0.63 -17.35
N TRP A 29 9.15 1.65 -16.54
CA TRP A 29 8.60 2.91 -17.04
C TRP A 29 9.56 3.63 -17.98
N SER A 30 10.85 3.67 -17.65
CA SER A 30 11.88 4.37 -18.43
C SER A 30 12.27 3.65 -19.71
N SER A 31 12.06 2.33 -19.78
CA SER A 31 12.30 1.54 -20.98
C SER A 31 11.18 1.65 -22.01
N ASN A 32 10.03 2.21 -21.64
CA ASN A 32 8.92 2.46 -22.57
C ASN A 32 9.09 3.85 -23.22
N PRO A 33 9.16 3.95 -24.57
CA PRO A 33 9.23 5.24 -25.25
C PRO A 33 7.92 6.04 -25.20
N GLU A 34 6.79 5.41 -24.87
CA GLU A 34 5.49 6.06 -24.81
C GLU A 34 5.20 6.69 -23.44
N SER A 35 4.31 7.68 -23.42
CA SER A 35 3.81 8.28 -22.19
C SER A 35 3.02 7.26 -21.36
N ILE A 36 3.24 7.26 -20.05
CA ILE A 36 2.49 6.41 -19.11
C ILE A 36 1.34 7.16 -18.46
N ASN A 37 0.28 6.42 -18.09
CA ASN A 37 -0.72 6.91 -17.14
C ASN A 37 -0.18 6.76 -15.72
N VAL A 38 0.33 7.87 -15.15
CA VAL A 38 0.93 7.89 -13.80
C VAL A 38 -0.01 7.37 -12.73
N TYR A 39 -1.32 7.64 -12.81
CA TYR A 39 -2.27 7.18 -11.80
C TYR A 39 -2.42 5.66 -11.83
N HIS A 40 -2.66 5.09 -13.01
CA HIS A 40 -2.78 3.63 -13.17
C HIS A 40 -1.48 2.90 -12.79
N GLU A 41 -0.33 3.46 -13.18
CA GLU A 41 0.96 2.85 -12.90
C GLU A 41 1.36 2.95 -11.42
N THR A 42 1.04 4.06 -10.73
CA THR A 42 1.23 4.15 -9.27
C THR A 42 0.26 3.26 -8.50
N GLN A 43 -0.96 3.03 -9.00
CA GLN A 43 -1.87 2.01 -8.45
C GLN A 43 -1.26 0.60 -8.53
N LYS A 44 -0.71 0.21 -9.69
CA LYS A 44 -0.01 -1.08 -9.83
C LYS A 44 1.19 -1.18 -8.89
N LEU A 45 2.01 -0.13 -8.83
CA LEU A 45 3.18 -0.06 -7.96
C LEU A 45 2.81 -0.27 -6.48
N THR A 46 1.83 0.46 -5.99
CA THR A 46 1.42 0.40 -4.57
C THR A 46 0.77 -0.93 -4.21
N PHE A 47 -0.04 -1.50 -5.10
CA PHE A 47 -0.55 -2.86 -4.94
C PHE A 47 0.59 -3.89 -4.86
N ARG A 48 1.57 -3.80 -5.78
CA ARG A 48 2.75 -4.67 -5.79
C ARG A 48 3.59 -4.51 -4.53
N MET A 49 3.76 -3.28 -4.03
CA MET A 49 4.43 -3.01 -2.76
C MET A 49 3.69 -3.64 -1.58
N ALA A 50 2.37 -3.52 -1.50
CA ALA A 50 1.58 -4.16 -0.45
C ALA A 50 1.79 -5.68 -0.44
N ILE A 51 1.66 -6.33 -1.61
CA ILE A 51 1.82 -7.79 -1.74
C ILE A 51 3.24 -8.26 -1.41
N ARG A 52 4.28 -7.59 -1.95
CA ARG A 52 5.66 -8.08 -1.85
C ARG A 52 6.40 -7.61 -0.59
N VAL A 53 6.09 -6.41 -0.11
CA VAL A 53 6.80 -5.78 1.02
C VAL A 53 6.03 -5.98 2.32
N LEU A 54 4.74 -5.65 2.35
CA LEU A 54 3.95 -5.76 3.59
C LEU A 54 3.56 -7.22 3.86
N LEU A 55 3.21 -7.99 2.84
CA LEU A 55 2.74 -9.37 3.02
C LEU A 55 3.82 -10.42 2.78
N GLY A 56 4.92 -10.02 2.12
CA GLY A 56 6.03 -10.91 1.79
C GLY A 56 5.68 -12.03 0.83
N PHE A 57 4.56 -11.92 0.09
CA PHE A 57 4.15 -12.97 -0.84
C PHE A 57 5.01 -12.96 -2.10
N ARG A 58 5.38 -14.16 -2.56
CA ARG A 58 6.16 -14.38 -3.77
C ARG A 58 5.23 -14.82 -4.90
N ILE A 59 4.44 -13.88 -5.41
CA ILE A 59 3.49 -14.12 -6.51
C ILE A 59 4.16 -13.77 -7.86
N PRO A 60 4.10 -14.66 -8.86
CA PRO A 60 4.57 -14.37 -10.22
C PRO A 60 3.87 -13.14 -10.82
N ASP A 61 4.57 -12.39 -11.69
CA ASP A 61 4.07 -11.12 -12.23
C ASP A 61 2.75 -11.25 -13.02
N GLU A 62 2.56 -12.36 -13.74
CA GLU A 62 1.32 -12.64 -14.48
C GLU A 62 0.12 -12.81 -13.54
N GLU A 63 0.28 -13.60 -12.47
CA GLU A 63 -0.76 -13.83 -11.48
C GLU A 63 -1.04 -12.56 -10.67
N LEU A 64 0.00 -11.80 -10.33
CA LEU A 64 -0.12 -10.51 -9.66
C LEU A 64 -0.94 -9.52 -10.50
N SER A 65 -0.74 -9.49 -11.81
CA SER A 65 -1.49 -8.62 -12.73
C SER A 65 -2.97 -9.00 -12.79
N ARG A 66 -3.29 -10.30 -12.81
CA ARG A 66 -4.69 -10.77 -12.73
C ARG A 66 -5.33 -10.43 -11.38
N LEU A 67 -4.60 -10.63 -10.27
CA LEU A 67 -5.08 -10.24 -8.94
C LEU A 67 -5.33 -8.74 -8.84
N PHE A 68 -4.49 -7.93 -9.48
CA PHE A 68 -4.66 -6.47 -9.53
C PHE A 68 -5.98 -6.08 -10.21
N GLU A 69 -6.33 -6.69 -11.34
CA GLU A 69 -7.59 -6.42 -12.04
C GLU A 69 -8.81 -6.77 -11.18
N VAL A 70 -8.79 -7.94 -10.52
CA VAL A 70 -9.84 -8.34 -9.58
C VAL A 70 -9.90 -7.38 -8.38
N TYR A 71 -8.75 -6.91 -7.92
CA TYR A 71 -8.66 -5.98 -6.82
C TYR A 71 -9.20 -4.59 -7.18
N GLN A 72 -8.98 -4.10 -8.40
CA GLN A 72 -9.62 -2.87 -8.88
C GLN A 72 -11.15 -3.02 -8.88
N GLN A 73 -11.66 -4.16 -9.36
CA GLN A 73 -13.10 -4.45 -9.30
C GLN A 73 -13.63 -4.47 -7.85
N PHE A 74 -12.86 -4.97 -6.89
CA PHE A 74 -13.23 -4.90 -5.49
C PHE A 74 -13.34 -3.44 -5.01
N VAL A 75 -12.28 -2.64 -5.19
CA VAL A 75 -12.19 -1.26 -4.68
C VAL A 75 -13.24 -0.34 -5.31
N GLU A 76 -13.47 -0.44 -6.62
CA GLU A 76 -14.47 0.36 -7.34
C GLU A 76 -15.89 0.13 -6.83
N ASN A 77 -16.15 -1.02 -6.20
CA ASN A 77 -17.48 -1.39 -5.74
C ASN A 77 -17.66 -1.29 -4.21
N VAL A 78 -16.64 -0.87 -3.43
CA VAL A 78 -16.71 -0.74 -1.95
C VAL A 78 -17.82 0.21 -1.50
N PHE A 79 -18.04 1.30 -2.24
CA PHE A 79 -19.07 2.31 -1.94
C PHE A 79 -20.36 2.14 -2.78
N SER A 80 -20.60 0.94 -3.31
CA SER A 80 -21.86 0.63 -4.01
C SER A 80 -23.04 0.63 -3.04
N LEU A 81 -24.24 0.91 -3.56
CA LEU A 81 -25.48 0.69 -2.80
C LEU A 81 -25.53 -0.77 -2.32
N PRO A 82 -25.87 -1.04 -1.04
CA PRO A 82 -25.83 -2.36 -0.43
C PRO A 82 -27.03 -3.23 -0.85
N MET A 83 -27.23 -3.40 -2.15
CA MET A 83 -28.30 -4.19 -2.76
C MET A 83 -27.71 -5.33 -3.57
N ASP A 84 -27.97 -6.57 -3.17
CA ASP A 84 -27.34 -7.76 -3.73
C ASP A 84 -28.03 -8.33 -4.99
N LEU A 85 -28.12 -7.49 -6.03
CA LEU A 85 -28.72 -7.86 -7.32
C LEU A 85 -27.66 -8.38 -8.32
N PRO A 86 -28.00 -9.28 -9.28
CA PRO A 86 -27.04 -9.89 -10.20
C PRO A 86 -26.16 -8.90 -11.00
N PHE A 87 -26.69 -7.72 -11.31
CA PHE A 87 -26.02 -6.66 -12.09
C PHE A 87 -25.49 -5.51 -11.22
N SER A 88 -25.71 -5.56 -9.91
CA SER A 88 -25.28 -4.52 -8.97
C SER A 88 -23.77 -4.45 -8.82
N GLY A 89 -23.25 -3.27 -8.51
CA GLY A 89 -21.85 -3.12 -8.08
C GLY A 89 -21.55 -3.91 -6.82
N TYR A 90 -22.49 -3.97 -5.88
CA TYR A 90 -22.34 -4.72 -4.63
C TYR A 90 -22.08 -6.21 -4.88
N ARG A 91 -22.86 -6.87 -5.75
CA ARG A 91 -22.63 -8.27 -6.14
C ARG A 91 -21.26 -8.46 -6.81
N ARG A 92 -20.84 -7.53 -7.68
CA ARG A 92 -19.51 -7.58 -8.30
C ARG A 92 -18.40 -7.47 -7.26
N GLY A 93 -18.53 -6.54 -6.30
CA GLY A 93 -17.61 -6.37 -5.19
C GLY A 93 -17.51 -7.61 -4.30
N ILE A 94 -18.64 -8.25 -3.98
CA ILE A 94 -18.67 -9.53 -3.23
C ILE A 94 -17.89 -10.62 -4.00
N ARG A 95 -18.17 -10.82 -5.29
CA ARG A 95 -17.48 -11.83 -6.11
C ARG A 95 -15.98 -11.55 -6.24
N ALA A 96 -15.59 -10.28 -6.36
CA ALA A 96 -14.21 -9.87 -6.36
C ALA A 96 -13.53 -10.19 -5.02
N ARG A 97 -14.17 -9.87 -3.89
CA ARG A 97 -13.69 -10.22 -2.54
C ARG A 97 -13.52 -11.72 -2.37
N GLU A 98 -14.48 -12.54 -2.80
CA GLU A 98 -14.38 -14.00 -2.72
C GLU A 98 -13.19 -14.55 -3.52
N THR A 99 -12.97 -14.02 -4.73
CA THR A 99 -11.82 -14.39 -5.56
C THR A 99 -10.51 -14.00 -4.90
N LEU A 100 -10.42 -12.78 -4.37
CA LEU A 100 -9.24 -12.31 -3.63
C LEU A 100 -8.98 -13.17 -2.39
N GLN A 101 -10.00 -13.45 -1.57
CA GLN A 101 -9.86 -14.26 -0.38
C GLN A 101 -9.33 -15.67 -0.69
N LYS A 102 -9.74 -16.29 -1.79
CA LYS A 102 -9.19 -17.59 -2.23
C LYS A 102 -7.71 -17.50 -2.61
N GLY A 103 -7.32 -16.46 -3.36
CA GLY A 103 -5.92 -16.22 -3.71
C GLY A 103 -5.04 -15.94 -2.48
N LEU A 104 -5.54 -15.11 -1.56
CA LEU A 104 -4.88 -14.81 -0.30
C LEU A 104 -4.73 -16.04 0.58
N GLU A 105 -5.75 -16.91 0.66
CA GLU A 105 -5.68 -18.14 1.45
C GLU A 105 -4.51 -19.02 1.02
N LYS A 106 -4.37 -19.25 -0.30
CA LYS A 106 -3.26 -20.00 -0.87
C LYS A 106 -1.91 -19.35 -0.53
N ALA A 107 -1.77 -18.05 -0.75
CA ALA A 107 -0.53 -17.32 -0.48
C ALA A 107 -0.14 -17.33 1.01
N ILE A 108 -1.13 -17.22 1.92
CA ILE A 108 -0.92 -17.30 3.37
C ILE A 108 -0.46 -18.72 3.75
N GLN A 109 -1.11 -19.76 3.23
CA GLN A 109 -0.71 -21.15 3.52
C GLN A 109 0.72 -21.44 3.06
N GLU A 110 1.08 -21.05 1.84
CA GLU A 110 2.44 -21.20 1.30
C GLU A 110 3.48 -20.45 2.15
N LYS A 111 3.14 -19.25 2.62
CA LYS A 111 4.00 -18.46 3.50
C LYS A 111 4.18 -19.11 4.88
N LEU A 112 3.12 -19.66 5.46
CA LEU A 112 3.18 -20.34 6.76
C LEU A 112 3.99 -21.63 6.72
N GLN A 113 4.02 -22.31 5.57
CA GLN A 113 4.83 -23.51 5.35
C GLN A 113 6.31 -23.17 5.08
N ASN A 114 6.59 -22.01 4.47
CA ASN A 114 7.95 -21.57 4.10
C ASN A 114 8.52 -20.53 5.08
N THR A 115 8.86 -20.97 6.30
CA THR A 115 9.45 -20.11 7.34
C THR A 115 10.97 -19.98 7.26
N GLN A 116 11.65 -20.74 6.39
CA GLN A 116 13.12 -20.73 6.31
C GLN A 116 13.66 -19.66 5.35
N GLY A 117 14.74 -18.97 5.75
CA GLY A 117 15.52 -18.08 4.87
C GLY A 117 14.88 -16.74 4.54
N LYS A 118 14.17 -16.11 5.49
CA LYS A 118 13.67 -14.73 5.32
C LYS A 118 14.74 -13.71 5.71
N ASP A 119 14.95 -12.73 4.83
CA ASP A 119 15.92 -11.64 5.05
C ASP A 119 15.39 -10.52 5.98
N TYR A 120 14.10 -10.53 6.32
CA TYR A 120 13.41 -9.54 7.17
C TYR A 120 12.02 -10.08 7.59
N ALA A 121 11.41 -9.47 8.62
CA ALA A 121 10.03 -9.76 9.04
C ALA A 121 9.08 -8.74 8.40
N ASP A 122 8.11 -9.19 7.61
CA ASP A 122 7.10 -8.33 7.01
C ASP A 122 5.89 -8.05 7.92
N ALA A 123 4.98 -7.18 7.48
CA ALA A 123 3.81 -6.77 8.26
C ALA A 123 2.94 -7.96 8.66
N LEU A 124 2.78 -8.94 7.78
CA LEU A 124 1.98 -10.13 8.06
C LEU A 124 2.68 -11.04 9.07
N ASP A 125 4.01 -11.19 8.99
CA ASP A 125 4.80 -11.91 9.99
C ASP A 125 4.64 -11.28 11.38
N ILE A 126 4.80 -9.96 11.48
CA ILE A 126 4.64 -9.22 12.74
C ILE A 126 3.21 -9.34 13.28
N LEU A 127 2.20 -9.35 12.40
CA LEU A 127 0.80 -9.53 12.78
C LEU A 127 0.55 -10.93 13.38
N ILE A 128 1.10 -11.98 12.76
CA ILE A 128 1.01 -13.37 13.24
C ILE A 128 1.74 -13.52 14.58
N GLU A 129 2.97 -13.02 14.69
CA GLU A 129 3.77 -13.09 15.92
C GLU A 129 3.11 -12.32 17.07
N SER A 130 2.62 -11.11 16.80
CA SER A 130 1.92 -10.32 17.80
C SER A 130 0.64 -11.00 18.29
N GLY A 131 -0.06 -11.77 17.47
CA GLY A 131 -1.20 -12.58 17.93
C GLY A 131 -0.76 -13.64 18.95
N LYS A 132 0.29 -14.39 18.62
CA LYS A 132 0.86 -15.44 19.50
C LYS A 132 1.31 -14.89 20.85
N GLU A 133 1.97 -13.73 20.88
CA GLU A 133 2.39 -13.07 22.13
C GLU A 133 1.23 -12.75 23.08
N HIS A 134 0.04 -12.47 22.54
CA HIS A 134 -1.17 -12.19 23.33
C HIS A 134 -1.99 -13.47 23.61
N GLY A 135 -1.42 -14.65 23.36
CA GLY A 135 -2.08 -15.94 23.57
C GLY A 135 -3.21 -16.23 22.58
N LYS A 136 -3.29 -15.51 21.45
CA LYS A 136 -4.33 -15.68 20.43
C LYS A 136 -3.71 -16.10 19.10
N GLU A 137 -3.95 -17.34 18.70
CA GLU A 137 -3.65 -17.76 17.33
C GLU A 137 -4.71 -17.20 16.38
N LEU A 138 -4.27 -16.47 15.35
CA LEU A 138 -5.17 -15.88 14.37
C LEU A 138 -5.74 -16.97 13.47
N THR A 139 -7.06 -16.96 13.31
CA THR A 139 -7.74 -17.86 12.37
C THR A 139 -7.38 -17.50 10.94
N MET A 140 -7.51 -18.47 10.00
CA MET A 140 -7.31 -18.20 8.58
C MET A 140 -8.19 -17.06 8.06
N GLN A 141 -9.42 -16.93 8.59
CA GLN A 141 -10.31 -15.85 8.20
C GLN A 141 -9.81 -14.47 8.68
N GLU A 142 -9.35 -14.37 9.93
CA GLU A 142 -8.75 -13.13 10.45
C GLU A 142 -7.49 -12.74 9.69
N LEU A 143 -6.64 -13.71 9.29
CA LEU A 143 -5.47 -13.46 8.45
C LEU A 143 -5.85 -12.94 7.07
N LYS A 144 -6.87 -13.53 6.42
CA LYS A 144 -7.37 -13.06 5.12
C LYS A 144 -7.91 -11.64 5.20
N ASP A 145 -8.72 -11.34 6.21
CA ASP A 145 -9.33 -10.02 6.36
C ASP A 145 -8.27 -8.96 6.71
N GLY A 146 -7.34 -9.24 7.63
CA GLY A 146 -6.24 -8.32 7.96
C GLY A 146 -5.27 -8.09 6.79
N THR A 147 -5.02 -9.12 5.99
CA THR A 147 -4.23 -9.02 4.75
C THR A 147 -4.91 -8.12 3.72
N LEU A 148 -6.21 -8.31 3.51
CA LEU A 148 -6.98 -7.49 2.58
C LEU A 148 -7.08 -6.03 3.06
N GLU A 149 -7.21 -5.81 4.37
CA GLU A 149 -7.22 -4.47 4.98
C GLU A 149 -5.89 -3.74 4.77
N LEU A 150 -4.75 -4.41 4.95
CA LEU A 150 -3.43 -3.85 4.70
C LEU A 150 -3.27 -3.42 3.23
N ILE A 151 -3.71 -4.25 2.28
CA ILE A 151 -3.69 -3.90 0.84
C ILE A 151 -4.61 -2.70 0.59
N PHE A 152 -5.81 -2.70 1.17
CA PHE A 152 -6.79 -1.60 1.03
C PHE A 152 -6.24 -0.27 1.50
N ALA A 153 -5.65 -0.22 2.70
CA ALA A 153 -5.08 0.99 3.26
C ALA A 153 -3.88 1.51 2.45
N ALA A 154 -2.99 0.62 1.99
CA ALA A 154 -1.74 1.00 1.33
C ALA A 154 -1.92 1.39 -0.15
N TYR A 155 -2.97 0.88 -0.80
CA TYR A 155 -3.19 0.99 -2.24
C TYR A 155 -3.57 2.41 -2.68
N ALA A 156 -4.79 2.84 -2.38
CA ALA A 156 -5.37 4.03 -3.04
C ALA A 156 -4.74 5.33 -2.52
N THR A 157 -4.42 5.37 -1.23
CA THR A 157 -3.87 6.56 -0.55
C THR A 157 -2.48 6.92 -1.09
N THR A 158 -1.57 5.94 -1.11
CA THR A 158 -0.20 6.11 -1.60
C THR A 158 -0.17 6.35 -3.12
N ALA A 159 -1.05 5.71 -3.88
CA ALA A 159 -1.14 5.93 -5.33
C ALA A 159 -1.57 7.36 -5.65
N SER A 160 -2.60 7.86 -4.96
CA SER A 160 -3.08 9.23 -5.10
C SER A 160 -2.03 10.27 -4.68
N ALA A 161 -1.37 10.05 -3.53
CA ALA A 161 -0.29 10.92 -3.06
C ALA A 161 0.90 10.94 -4.04
N SER A 162 1.33 9.78 -4.54
CA SER A 162 2.45 9.67 -5.49
C SER A 162 2.13 10.32 -6.84
N THR A 163 0.91 10.12 -7.35
CA THR A 163 0.42 10.77 -8.57
C THR A 163 0.43 12.29 -8.41
N SER A 164 -0.09 12.78 -7.28
CA SER A 164 -0.13 14.21 -6.96
C SER A 164 1.27 14.79 -6.82
N LEU A 165 2.19 14.08 -6.18
CA LEU A 165 3.59 14.47 -6.04
C LEU A 165 4.26 14.60 -7.42
N ILE A 166 4.15 13.59 -8.28
CA ILE A 166 4.73 13.62 -9.62
C ILE A 166 4.16 14.80 -10.42
N MET A 167 2.84 14.98 -10.40
CA MET A 167 2.18 16.11 -11.07
C MET A 167 2.71 17.46 -10.56
N GLN A 168 2.82 17.65 -9.25
CA GLN A 168 3.28 18.91 -8.67
C GLN A 168 4.75 19.18 -8.96
N LEU A 169 5.62 18.17 -8.91
CA LEU A 169 7.03 18.32 -9.25
C LEU A 169 7.22 18.70 -10.74
N LEU A 170 6.40 18.17 -11.64
CA LEU A 170 6.43 18.55 -13.06
C LEU A 170 5.96 20.00 -13.29
N LYS A 171 4.97 20.48 -12.50
CA LYS A 171 4.48 21.87 -12.56
C LYS A 171 5.42 22.88 -11.90
N HIS A 172 6.29 22.43 -11.00
CA HIS A 172 7.20 23.29 -10.24
C HIS A 172 8.67 22.88 -10.38
N PRO A 173 9.32 23.11 -11.56
CA PRO A 173 10.70 22.66 -11.82
C PRO A 173 11.75 23.16 -10.81
N ARG A 174 11.56 24.38 -10.26
CA ARG A 174 12.44 24.93 -9.21
C ARG A 174 12.40 24.10 -7.91
N VAL A 175 11.22 23.58 -7.55
CA VAL A 175 11.05 22.70 -6.38
C VAL A 175 11.75 21.37 -6.64
N LEU A 176 11.58 20.81 -7.85
CA LEU A 176 12.23 19.57 -8.26
C LEU A 176 13.76 19.67 -8.22
N GLU A 177 14.35 20.76 -8.72
CA GLU A 177 15.81 20.89 -8.70
C GLU A 177 16.36 21.04 -7.28
N LYS A 178 15.71 21.83 -6.42
CA LYS A 178 16.09 21.93 -5.01
C LYS A 178 15.97 20.58 -4.26
N LEU A 179 14.97 19.77 -4.61
CA LEU A 179 14.82 18.41 -4.07
C LEU A 179 15.95 17.50 -4.54
N ARG A 180 16.36 17.59 -5.82
CA ARG A 180 17.53 16.86 -6.35
C ARG A 180 18.83 17.28 -5.68
N GLU A 181 19.02 18.56 -5.40
CA GLU A 181 20.19 19.06 -4.65
C GLU A 181 20.25 18.45 -3.24
N GLU A 182 19.13 18.43 -2.51
CA GLU A 182 19.07 17.79 -1.20
C GLU A 182 19.42 16.30 -1.31
N LEU A 183 18.83 15.57 -2.26
CA LEU A 183 19.10 14.15 -2.49
C LEU A 183 20.55 13.86 -2.89
N ARG A 184 21.18 14.69 -3.75
CA ARG A 184 22.58 14.53 -4.15
C ARG A 184 23.53 14.76 -2.97
N SER A 185 23.21 15.72 -2.09
CA SER A 185 24.06 16.06 -0.94
C SER A 185 24.00 15.05 0.20
N LYS A 186 22.80 14.53 0.50
CA LYS A 186 22.57 13.66 1.67
C LYS A 186 22.39 12.18 1.34
N GLY A 187 22.07 11.85 0.08
CA GLY A 187 21.56 10.53 -0.28
C GLY A 187 20.12 10.31 0.19
N ILE A 188 19.55 9.13 -0.11
CA ILE A 188 18.21 8.73 0.37
C ILE A 188 18.24 8.38 1.86
N LEU A 189 19.36 7.78 2.30
CA LEU A 189 19.60 7.39 3.68
C LEU A 189 20.87 8.07 4.19
N HIS A 190 20.77 8.70 5.35
CA HIS A 190 21.92 9.21 6.09
C HIS A 190 21.95 8.52 7.46
N ASN A 191 22.98 7.71 7.72
CA ASN A 191 23.10 6.87 8.93
C ASN A 191 21.88 5.95 9.19
N GLY A 192 21.29 5.37 8.13
CA GLY A 192 20.09 4.51 8.24
C GLY A 192 18.76 5.26 8.35
N CYS A 193 18.79 6.58 8.60
CA CYS A 193 17.59 7.40 8.74
C CYS A 193 17.33 8.27 7.49
N ILE A 194 16.05 8.55 7.21
CA ILE A 194 15.63 9.50 6.17
C ILE A 194 15.69 10.91 6.76
N CYS A 195 16.81 11.63 6.54
CA CYS A 195 17.02 13.00 7.05
C CYS A 195 16.87 14.08 5.95
N LEU A 196 15.76 14.02 5.21
CA LEU A 196 15.47 14.90 4.06
C LEU A 196 14.37 15.89 4.42
N HIS A 197 14.76 17.02 5.02
CA HIS A 197 13.82 18.02 5.54
C HIS A 197 13.02 18.68 4.41
N TYR A 198 13.68 19.03 3.31
CA TYR A 198 12.98 19.68 2.21
C TYR A 198 12.03 18.71 1.50
N LEU A 199 12.43 17.44 1.31
CA LEU A 199 11.52 16.39 0.85
C LEU A 199 10.28 16.24 1.74
N ASP A 200 10.45 16.24 3.07
CA ASP A 200 9.32 16.17 4.01
C ASP A 200 8.36 17.35 3.86
N CYS A 201 8.88 18.58 3.72
CA CYS A 201 8.05 19.76 3.43
C CYS A 201 7.27 19.61 2.13
N VAL A 202 7.90 19.11 1.06
CA VAL A 202 7.24 18.89 -0.23
C VAL A 202 6.13 17.84 -0.13
N ILE A 203 6.38 16.71 0.55
CA ILE A 203 5.36 15.67 0.77
C ILE A 203 4.18 16.25 1.56
N LYS A 204 4.44 16.97 2.65
CA LYS A 204 3.41 17.62 3.46
C LYS A 204 2.58 18.62 2.65
N GLU A 205 3.22 19.43 1.82
CA GLU A 205 2.52 20.41 0.99
C GLU A 205 1.65 19.73 -0.09
N VAL A 206 2.14 18.64 -0.69
CA VAL A 206 1.34 17.83 -1.62
C VAL A 206 0.12 17.24 -0.91
N LEU A 207 0.28 16.68 0.29
CA LEU A 207 -0.84 16.11 1.06
C LEU A 207 -1.82 17.19 1.56
N ARG A 208 -1.35 18.41 1.81
CA ARG A 208 -2.19 19.57 2.15
C ARG A 208 -3.06 20.01 0.98
N LEU A 209 -2.51 20.01 -0.24
CA LEU A 209 -3.23 20.41 -1.46
C LEU A 209 -4.09 19.28 -2.04
N PHE A 210 -3.61 18.04 -1.96
CA PHE A 210 -4.22 16.85 -2.56
C PHE A 210 -4.32 15.75 -1.50
N THR A 211 -5.23 15.93 -0.55
CA THR A 211 -5.45 14.97 0.52
C THR A 211 -6.09 13.69 -0.04
N PRO A 212 -5.46 12.50 0.07
CA PRO A 212 -6.02 11.28 -0.51
C PRO A 212 -7.35 10.84 0.09
N ILE A 213 -7.61 11.20 1.35
CA ILE A 213 -8.86 10.92 2.07
C ILE A 213 -9.43 12.26 2.55
N SER A 214 -10.60 12.66 2.01
CA SER A 214 -11.22 13.96 2.30
C SER A 214 -11.84 14.05 3.71
N GLY A 215 -12.10 12.93 4.36
CA GLY A 215 -12.69 12.90 5.70
C GLY A 215 -13.04 11.50 6.16
N GLY A 216 -13.55 11.40 7.38
CA GLY A 216 -14.06 10.16 7.95
C GLY A 216 -15.43 10.38 8.57
N TYR A 217 -16.21 9.31 8.68
CA TYR A 217 -17.54 9.35 9.28
C TYR A 217 -17.47 8.99 10.76
N ARG A 218 -18.42 9.50 11.55
CA ARG A 218 -18.63 9.16 12.96
C ARG A 218 -20.14 9.01 13.20
N THR A 219 -20.50 8.07 14.07
CA THR A 219 -21.88 7.94 14.56
C THR A 219 -21.98 8.63 15.91
N VAL A 220 -22.91 9.58 16.03
CA VAL A 220 -23.17 10.28 17.30
C VAL A 220 -23.88 9.33 18.25
N LEU A 221 -23.22 8.99 19.36
CA LEU A 221 -23.78 8.09 20.39
C LEU A 221 -24.51 8.84 21.51
N GLN A 222 -24.19 10.12 21.69
CA GLN A 222 -24.76 11.01 22.71
C GLN A 222 -24.86 12.42 22.13
N THR A 223 -25.89 13.17 22.52
CA THR A 223 -26.06 14.56 22.13
C THR A 223 -24.89 15.40 22.67
N PHE A 224 -24.38 16.30 21.84
CA PHE A 224 -23.33 17.26 22.21
C PHE A 224 -23.56 18.58 21.48
N GLU A 225 -23.03 19.66 22.04
CA GLU A 225 -23.02 20.98 21.43
C GLU A 225 -21.66 21.19 20.74
N LEU A 226 -21.69 21.80 19.55
CA LEU A 226 -20.54 22.21 18.77
C LEU A 226 -20.64 23.72 18.59
N ASP A 227 -19.60 24.45 19.01
CA ASP A 227 -19.47 25.89 18.82
C ASP A 227 -19.22 26.28 17.35
#